data_AF-A0A2U1RMH5-F1
#
_entry.id   AF-A0A2U1RMH5-F1
#
_cell.length_a   1.000
_cell.length_b   1.000
_cell.length_c   1.000
_cell.angle_alpha   90.00
_cell.angle_beta   90.00
_cell.angle_gamma   90.00
#
_symmetry.space_group_name_H-M   'P 1'
#
loop_
_entity.id
_entity.type
_entity.pdbx_description
1 polymer ?
#
loop_
_entity_poly.entity_id
_entity_poly.type
_entity_poly.pdbx_seq_one_letter_code
_entity_poly.pdbx_strand_id
1 'polypeptide(L)'
;MQSDARQKQFDAFWKKIALKIHRHQVIRNNRFCIWFSRGEVNPAQVIHFLEQFAVFSKHFVPIQAKRVARATNLESEKLARHILVNECGVRLGSDKTPENQIFRTEWAHIEWLRETCAPLKLDPERLGNWRTATPPTRRFLIELEKAYGSLDWRLATGASYGIETWAAWGIGKGDETESTNFWKQLIIGLRGFNEHQRLPYGLEPIPLGFFQHHFELETGHGENVYGELLDTFSHPTFDQERFIEGGRRALDALYIFWEGLNSARQVLA
;
A
#
# COMPACT_ATOMS: atom_id res chain seq x y z
N MET A 1 19.07 -33.37 11.95
CA MET A 1 18.02 -33.34 12.99
C MET A 1 17.59 -31.93 13.38
N GLN A 2 18.49 -30.98 13.67
CA GLN A 2 18.11 -29.58 13.99
C GLN A 2 17.41 -28.84 12.84
N SER A 3 17.77 -29.11 11.58
CA SER A 3 17.14 -28.48 10.41
C SER A 3 15.66 -28.86 10.23
N ASP A 4 15.32 -30.13 10.46
CA ASP A 4 13.94 -30.64 10.33
C ASP A 4 13.01 -30.07 11.43
N ALA A 5 13.51 -29.90 12.65
CA ALA A 5 12.75 -29.28 13.73
C ALA A 5 12.46 -27.79 13.46
N ARG A 6 13.44 -27.04 12.96
CA ARG A 6 13.29 -25.62 12.62
C ARG A 6 12.34 -25.41 11.44
N GLN A 7 12.41 -26.29 10.42
CA GLN A 7 11.47 -26.28 9.31
C GLN A 7 10.03 -26.51 9.80
N LYS A 8 9.80 -27.51 10.66
CA LYS A 8 8.48 -27.76 11.25
C LYS A 8 7.94 -26.59 12.06
N GLN A 9 8.80 -25.87 12.79
CA GLN A 9 8.41 -24.66 13.52
C GLN A 9 8.01 -23.53 12.56
N PHE A 10 8.78 -23.32 11.49
CA PHE A 10 8.46 -22.34 10.47
C PHE A 10 7.14 -22.70 9.76
N ASP A 11 6.93 -23.96 9.39
CA ASP A 11 5.69 -24.41 8.75
C ASP A 11 4.46 -24.17 9.65
N ALA A 12 4.60 -24.40 10.96
CA ALA A 12 3.56 -24.11 11.94
C ALA A 12 3.28 -22.60 12.04
N PHE A 13 4.33 -21.77 12.03
CA PHE A 13 4.21 -20.32 12.01
C PHE A 13 3.56 -19.81 10.71
N TRP A 14 3.96 -20.34 9.55
CA TRP A 14 3.38 -20.02 8.25
C TRP A 14 1.88 -20.31 8.21
N LYS A 15 1.42 -21.43 8.80
CA LYS A 15 -0.01 -21.71 8.94
C LYS A 15 -0.75 -20.65 9.77
N LYS A 16 -0.13 -20.11 10.83
CA LYS A 16 -0.68 -18.98 11.60
C LYS A 16 -0.77 -17.72 10.74
N ILE A 17 0.28 -17.39 9.99
CA ILE A 17 0.32 -16.24 9.07
C ILE A 17 -0.78 -16.34 8.02
N ALA A 18 -0.92 -17.49 7.37
CA ALA A 18 -1.97 -17.75 6.39
C ALA A 18 -3.38 -17.58 6.99
N LEU A 19 -3.57 -17.95 8.25
CA LEU A 19 -4.85 -17.82 8.94
C LEU A 19 -5.14 -16.39 9.41
N LYS A 20 -4.15 -15.69 9.94
CA LYS A 20 -4.31 -14.42 10.68
C LYS A 20 -4.04 -13.18 9.85
N ILE A 21 -3.23 -13.28 8.81
CA ILE A 21 -2.82 -12.17 7.93
C ILE A 21 -3.43 -12.37 6.54
N HIS A 22 -3.14 -13.48 5.85
CA HIS A 22 -3.54 -13.66 4.43
C HIS A 22 -5.05 -13.79 4.21
N ARG A 23 -5.82 -14.06 5.27
CA ARG A 23 -7.29 -14.13 5.26
C ARG A 23 -7.97 -12.82 5.62
N HIS A 24 -7.19 -11.76 5.86
CA HIS A 24 -7.75 -10.47 6.23
C HIS A 24 -8.69 -9.94 5.13
N GLN A 25 -9.79 -9.30 5.55
CA GLN A 25 -10.83 -8.85 4.62
C GLN A 25 -10.31 -7.80 3.63
N VAL A 26 -9.43 -6.91 4.07
CA VAL A 26 -8.81 -5.90 3.20
C VAL A 26 -8.00 -6.50 2.03
N ILE A 27 -7.52 -7.74 2.19
CA ILE A 27 -6.80 -8.48 1.15
C ILE A 27 -7.78 -9.19 0.23
N ARG A 28 -8.76 -9.92 0.80
CA ARG A 28 -9.59 -10.86 0.03
C ARG A 28 -10.91 -10.30 -0.48
N ASN A 29 -11.42 -9.26 0.16
CA ASN A 29 -12.76 -8.75 -0.08
C ASN A 29 -12.83 -7.24 0.17
N ASN A 30 -11.94 -6.49 -0.49
CA ASN A 30 -11.99 -5.03 -0.46
C ASN A 30 -13.20 -4.55 -1.27
N ARG A 31 -14.30 -4.25 -0.58
CA ARG A 31 -15.58 -3.88 -1.19
C ARG A 31 -15.50 -2.62 -2.04
N PHE A 32 -14.67 -1.66 -1.63
CA PHE A 32 -14.45 -0.45 -2.42
C PHE A 32 -13.80 -0.81 -3.75
N CYS A 33 -12.66 -1.50 -3.74
CA CYS A 33 -11.92 -1.82 -4.97
C CYS A 33 -12.70 -2.75 -5.91
N ILE A 34 -13.41 -3.75 -5.39
CA ILE A 34 -14.28 -4.64 -6.18
C ILE A 34 -15.41 -3.86 -6.88
N TRP A 35 -16.01 -2.88 -6.19
CA TRP A 35 -17.00 -2.02 -6.81
C TRP A 35 -16.36 -1.07 -7.82
N PHE A 36 -15.23 -0.46 -7.46
CA PHE A 36 -14.54 0.54 -8.25
C PHE A 36 -14.09 -0.03 -9.60
N SER A 37 -13.65 -1.29 -9.63
CA SER A 37 -13.25 -1.99 -10.84
C SER A 37 -14.38 -2.28 -11.83
N ARG A 38 -15.63 -1.93 -11.52
CA ARG A 38 -16.73 -1.97 -12.50
C ARG A 38 -16.64 -0.83 -13.52
N GLY A 39 -15.88 0.23 -13.23
CA GLY A 39 -15.70 1.36 -14.15
C GLY A 39 -16.88 2.35 -14.21
N GLU A 40 -17.96 2.09 -13.48
CA GLU A 40 -19.20 2.88 -13.47
C GLU A 40 -19.18 4.01 -12.43
N VAL A 41 -18.01 4.53 -12.09
CA VAL A 41 -17.82 5.54 -11.04
C VAL A 41 -18.18 6.94 -11.56
N ASN A 42 -18.80 7.76 -10.71
CA ASN A 42 -19.11 9.16 -11.06
C ASN A 42 -17.96 10.12 -10.69
N PRO A 43 -17.95 11.37 -11.19
CA PRO A 43 -16.88 12.33 -10.90
C PRO A 43 -16.69 12.63 -9.41
N ALA A 44 -17.77 12.75 -8.62
CA ALA A 44 -17.67 13.05 -7.20
C ALA A 44 -16.99 11.91 -6.41
N GLN A 45 -17.28 10.66 -6.77
CA GLN A 45 -16.65 9.48 -6.17
C GLN A 45 -15.16 9.39 -6.50
N VAL A 46 -14.75 9.69 -7.75
CA VAL A 46 -13.34 9.70 -8.15
C VAL A 46 -12.57 10.83 -7.48
N ILE A 47 -13.14 12.04 -7.42
CA ILE A 47 -12.55 13.17 -6.72
C ILE A 47 -12.32 12.83 -5.24
N HIS A 48 -13.37 12.31 -4.57
CA HIS A 48 -13.25 11.93 -3.17
C HIS A 48 -12.17 10.87 -2.95
N PHE A 49 -12.14 9.83 -3.78
CA PHE A 49 -11.10 8.80 -3.73
C PHE A 49 -9.70 9.40 -3.84
N LEU A 50 -9.44 10.21 -4.87
CA LEU A 50 -8.11 10.78 -5.13
C LEU A 50 -7.68 11.75 -4.03
N GLU A 51 -8.60 12.58 -3.50
CA GLU A 51 -8.30 13.46 -2.37
C GLU A 51 -7.84 12.67 -1.15
N GLN A 52 -8.55 11.61 -0.78
CA GLN A 52 -8.21 10.79 0.40
C GLN A 52 -6.96 9.94 0.17
N PHE A 53 -6.76 9.43 -1.05
CA PHE A 53 -5.57 8.68 -1.41
C PHE A 53 -4.32 9.56 -1.42
N ALA A 54 -4.44 10.82 -1.85
CA ALA A 54 -3.35 11.79 -1.75
C ALA A 54 -2.96 12.09 -0.29
N VAL A 55 -3.93 12.16 0.63
CA VAL A 55 -3.64 12.27 2.08
C VAL A 55 -2.86 11.06 2.55
N PHE A 56 -3.28 9.84 2.17
CA PHE A 56 -2.52 8.63 2.49
C PHE A 56 -1.08 8.72 1.97
N SER A 57 -0.89 8.91 0.66
CA SER A 57 0.45 8.95 0.04
C SER A 57 1.37 9.98 0.71
N LYS A 58 0.90 11.22 0.90
CA LYS A 58 1.73 12.28 1.51
C LYS A 58 2.09 12.00 2.97
N HIS A 59 1.16 11.42 3.73
CA HIS A 59 1.38 11.13 5.16
C HIS A 59 2.04 9.78 5.42
N PHE A 60 2.18 8.93 4.41
CA PHE A 60 3.01 7.73 4.52
C PHE A 60 4.49 8.08 4.69
N VAL A 61 4.99 9.14 4.04
CA VAL A 61 6.39 9.60 4.15
C VAL A 61 6.86 9.81 5.60
N PRO A 62 6.20 10.61 6.46
CA PRO A 62 6.63 10.75 7.85
C PRO A 62 6.48 9.46 8.68
N ILE A 63 5.54 8.58 8.34
CA ILE A 63 5.40 7.25 8.98
C ILE A 63 6.58 6.36 8.58
N GLN A 64 6.98 6.36 7.31
CA GLN A 64 8.15 5.66 6.80
C GLN A 64 9.45 6.18 7.43
N ALA A 65 9.59 7.50 7.61
CA ALA A 65 10.73 8.08 8.30
C ALA A 65 10.84 7.60 9.76
N LYS A 66 9.70 7.47 10.46
CA LYS A 66 9.68 6.85 11.80
C LYS A 66 10.16 5.41 11.76
N ARG A 67 9.79 4.63 10.73
CA ARG A 67 10.27 3.26 10.55
C ARG A 67 11.78 3.21 10.36
N VAL A 68 12.36 4.09 9.53
CA VAL A 68 13.83 4.20 9.38
C VAL A 68 14.49 4.50 10.72
N ALA A 69 14.03 5.54 11.42
CA ALA A 69 14.62 5.97 12.69
C ALA A 69 14.47 4.95 13.83
N ARG A 70 13.56 3.98 13.69
CA ARG A 70 13.23 2.98 14.72
C ARG A 70 13.63 1.56 14.33
N ALA A 71 14.29 1.39 13.18
CA ALA A 71 14.82 0.10 12.78
C ALA A 71 15.88 -0.38 13.79
N THR A 72 15.88 -1.67 14.10
CA THR A 72 16.76 -2.28 15.10
C THR A 72 17.88 -3.13 14.51
N ASN A 73 17.96 -3.20 13.18
CA ASN A 73 19.05 -3.82 12.45
C ASN A 73 19.30 -3.07 11.12
N LEU A 74 20.53 -3.16 10.62
CA LEU A 74 21.02 -2.40 9.46
C LEU A 74 20.26 -2.73 8.17
N GLU A 75 19.93 -4.00 7.94
CA GLU A 75 19.22 -4.41 6.71
C GLU A 75 17.80 -3.87 6.68
N SER A 76 17.06 -3.99 7.80
CA SER A 76 15.72 -3.40 7.89
C SER A 76 15.75 -1.87 7.81
N GLU A 77 16.79 -1.22 8.33
CA GLU A 77 16.96 0.23 8.20
C GLU A 77 17.20 0.63 6.74
N LYS A 78 18.07 -0.11 6.04
CA LYS A 78 18.40 0.10 4.64
C LYS A 78 17.17 -0.06 3.74
N LEU A 79 16.42 -1.16 3.89
CA LEU A 79 15.17 -1.37 3.14
C LEU A 79 14.14 -0.28 3.43
N ALA A 80 13.97 0.11 4.70
CA ALA A 80 13.07 1.19 5.04
C ALA A 80 13.53 2.54 4.44
N ARG A 81 14.84 2.78 4.35
CA ARG A 81 15.40 3.99 3.73
C ARG A 81 15.17 4.00 2.23
N HIS A 82 15.28 2.85 1.57
CA HIS A 82 15.01 2.71 0.14
C HIS A 82 13.59 3.12 -0.21
N ILE A 83 12.61 2.63 0.56
CA ILE A 83 11.21 3.04 0.41
C ILE A 83 11.07 4.54 0.66
N LEU A 84 11.66 5.08 1.74
CA LEU A 84 11.54 6.51 2.07
C LEU A 84 12.03 7.42 0.95
N VAL A 85 13.21 7.15 0.38
CA VAL A 85 13.76 8.01 -0.66
C VAL A 85 13.01 7.85 -1.98
N ASN A 86 12.44 6.68 -2.25
CA ASN A 86 11.59 6.47 -3.41
C ASN A 86 10.30 7.28 -3.32
N GLU A 87 9.59 7.21 -2.20
CA GLU A 87 8.40 8.03 -1.93
C GLU A 87 8.70 9.54 -2.08
N CYS A 88 9.91 9.96 -1.73
CA CYS A 88 10.38 11.35 -1.82
C CYS A 88 10.88 11.78 -3.21
N GLY A 89 11.02 10.87 -4.19
CA GLY A 89 11.38 11.22 -5.58
C GLY A 89 12.73 10.72 -6.08
N VAL A 90 13.29 9.68 -5.45
CA VAL A 90 14.38 8.90 -6.05
C VAL A 90 13.78 7.75 -6.84
N ARG A 91 14.11 7.63 -8.13
CA ARG A 91 13.64 6.49 -8.93
C ARG A 91 14.28 5.18 -8.47
N LEU A 92 13.62 4.07 -8.76
CA LEU A 92 14.21 2.75 -8.61
C LEU A 92 14.91 2.35 -9.91
N GLY A 93 16.10 1.77 -9.79
CA GLY A 93 16.87 1.21 -10.87
C GLY A 93 16.30 -0.13 -11.37
N SER A 94 17.00 -0.76 -12.31
CA SER A 94 16.64 -2.09 -12.83
C SER A 94 16.71 -3.18 -11.77
N ASP A 95 17.54 -2.99 -10.74
CA ASP A 95 17.67 -3.84 -9.56
C ASP A 95 16.60 -3.57 -8.49
N LYS A 96 15.64 -2.68 -8.78
CA LYS A 96 14.57 -2.23 -7.88
C LYS A 96 15.08 -1.51 -6.63
N THR A 97 16.29 -0.97 -6.66
CA THR A 97 16.82 -0.15 -5.56
C THR A 97 16.97 1.32 -5.97
N PRO A 98 16.91 2.27 -5.02
CA PRO A 98 17.20 3.68 -5.30
C PRO A 98 18.71 3.99 -5.31
N GLU A 99 19.57 2.98 -5.15
CA GLU A 99 21.02 3.18 -5.08
C GLU A 99 21.54 3.68 -6.44
N ASN A 100 22.41 4.69 -6.39
CA ASN A 100 22.97 5.37 -7.58
C ASN A 100 21.91 6.00 -8.52
N GLN A 101 20.67 6.20 -8.04
CA GLN A 101 19.61 6.82 -8.83
C GLN A 101 19.51 8.32 -8.57
N ILE A 102 18.88 9.03 -9.52
CA ILE A 102 18.74 10.49 -9.48
C ILE A 102 17.50 10.86 -8.64
N PHE A 103 17.66 11.87 -7.80
CA PHE A 103 16.55 12.55 -7.13
C PHE A 103 15.92 13.61 -8.06
N ARG A 104 14.58 13.64 -8.11
CA ARG A 104 13.80 14.77 -8.64
C ARG A 104 12.57 15.00 -7.78
N THR A 105 12.29 16.26 -7.46
CA THR A 105 11.08 16.62 -6.69
C THR A 105 9.83 16.16 -7.41
N GLU A 106 9.80 16.29 -8.74
CA GLU A 106 8.69 15.90 -9.62
C GLU A 106 8.43 14.39 -9.64
N TRP A 107 9.37 13.59 -9.13
CA TRP A 107 9.22 12.13 -9.04
C TRP A 107 8.69 11.67 -7.68
N ALA A 108 8.49 12.58 -6.73
CA ALA A 108 7.83 12.22 -5.48
C ALA A 108 6.40 11.71 -5.78
N HIS A 109 5.98 10.70 -5.04
CA HIS A 109 4.69 10.04 -5.27
C HIS A 109 3.49 11.01 -5.20
N ILE A 110 3.59 12.04 -4.35
CA ILE A 110 2.58 13.09 -4.26
C ILE A 110 2.48 13.97 -5.51
N GLU A 111 3.59 14.20 -6.24
CA GLU A 111 3.55 14.99 -7.48
C GLU A 111 2.84 14.21 -8.59
N TRP A 112 3.08 12.91 -8.68
CA TRP A 112 2.39 12.05 -9.64
C TRP A 112 0.87 12.00 -9.37
N LEU A 113 0.46 11.98 -8.10
CA LEU A 113 -0.96 12.09 -7.75
C LEU A 113 -1.55 13.46 -8.11
N ARG A 114 -0.77 14.55 -7.99
CA ARG A 114 -1.21 15.88 -8.46
C ARG A 114 -1.37 15.91 -9.97
N GLU A 115 -0.47 15.29 -10.72
CA GLU A 115 -0.60 15.12 -12.18
C GLU A 115 -1.86 14.32 -12.54
N THR A 116 -2.13 13.21 -11.84
CA THR A 116 -3.38 12.45 -12.01
C THR A 116 -4.62 13.31 -11.74
N CYS A 117 -4.56 14.20 -10.75
CA CYS A 117 -5.68 15.06 -10.36
C CYS A 117 -5.83 16.32 -11.22
N ALA A 118 -4.81 16.71 -12.00
CA ALA A 118 -4.81 17.98 -12.73
C ALA A 118 -5.98 18.13 -13.72
N PRO A 119 -6.37 17.10 -14.51
CA PRO A 119 -7.53 17.20 -15.40
C PRO A 119 -8.88 17.37 -14.67
N LEU A 120 -8.92 17.07 -13.37
CA LEU A 120 -10.09 17.28 -12.51
C LEU A 120 -10.12 18.68 -11.87
N LYS A 121 -9.11 19.51 -12.13
CA LYS A 121 -8.97 20.88 -11.60
C LYS A 121 -9.01 20.93 -10.06
N LEU A 122 -8.49 19.89 -9.41
CA LEU A 122 -8.33 19.89 -7.96
C LEU A 122 -7.21 20.83 -7.54
N ASP A 123 -7.40 21.48 -6.40
CA ASP A 123 -6.41 22.38 -5.83
C ASP A 123 -5.17 21.60 -5.35
N PRO A 124 -3.98 21.81 -5.97
CA PRO A 124 -2.77 21.07 -5.64
C PRO A 124 -2.26 21.34 -4.22
N GLU A 125 -2.62 22.47 -3.59
CA GLU A 125 -2.26 22.79 -2.20
C GLU A 125 -3.09 22.00 -1.18
N ARG A 126 -4.30 21.59 -1.59
CA ARG A 126 -5.21 20.77 -0.77
C ARG A 126 -4.94 19.28 -0.90
N LEU A 127 -4.37 18.84 -2.02
CA LEU A 127 -3.99 17.44 -2.21
C LEU A 127 -2.92 17.01 -1.20
N GLY A 128 -3.25 15.95 -0.46
CA GLY A 128 -2.39 15.43 0.60
C GLY A 128 -2.47 16.17 1.94
N ASN A 129 -3.30 17.21 2.07
CA ASN A 129 -3.37 17.99 3.30
C ASN A 129 -4.11 17.24 4.42
N TRP A 130 -3.51 17.09 5.59
CA TRP A 130 -4.17 16.50 6.77
C TRP A 130 -5.56 17.06 7.08
N ARG A 131 -5.78 18.36 6.81
CA ARG A 131 -7.06 19.03 7.07
C ARG A 131 -8.18 18.57 6.14
N THR A 132 -7.87 18.02 4.97
CA THR A 132 -8.85 17.47 4.02
C THR A 132 -9.12 15.99 4.24
N ALA A 133 -8.39 15.35 5.16
CA ALA A 133 -8.61 13.97 5.54
C ALA A 133 -10.01 13.77 6.15
N THR A 134 -10.71 12.71 5.76
CA THR A 134 -11.92 12.27 6.46
C THR A 134 -11.56 11.64 7.82
N PRO A 135 -12.52 11.49 8.75
CA PRO A 135 -12.27 10.78 10.00
C PRO A 135 -11.70 9.36 9.81
N PRO A 136 -12.19 8.52 8.88
CA PRO A 136 -11.58 7.22 8.57
C PRO A 136 -10.12 7.34 8.09
N THR A 137 -9.81 8.25 7.16
CA THR A 137 -8.44 8.45 6.66
C THR A 137 -7.47 8.87 7.78
N ARG A 138 -7.89 9.78 8.66
CA ARG A 138 -7.08 10.16 9.83
C ARG A 138 -6.85 8.99 10.77
N ARG A 139 -7.92 8.22 11.05
CA ARG A 139 -7.82 7.07 11.96
C ARG A 139 -6.89 6.00 11.38
N PHE A 140 -7.00 5.71 10.08
CA PHE A 140 -6.08 4.86 9.36
C PHE A 140 -4.62 5.28 9.55
N LEU A 141 -4.29 6.54 9.27
CA LEU A 141 -2.90 7.03 9.37
C LEU A 141 -2.36 6.95 10.81
N ILE A 142 -3.18 7.28 11.81
CA ILE A 142 -2.81 7.17 13.23
C ILE A 142 -2.55 5.71 13.62
N GLU A 143 -3.43 4.77 13.24
CA GLU A 143 -3.27 3.36 13.59
C GLU A 143 -2.14 2.70 12.80
N LEU A 144 -1.93 3.09 11.54
CA LEU A 144 -0.81 2.66 10.73
C LEU A 144 0.51 3.09 11.37
N GLU A 145 0.64 4.35 11.80
CA GLU A 145 1.84 4.83 12.49
C GLU A 145 2.13 4.02 13.76
N LYS A 146 1.11 3.74 14.58
CA LYS A 146 1.28 2.96 15.81
C LYS A 146 1.74 1.52 15.56
N ALA A 147 1.46 0.98 14.38
CA ALA A 147 1.86 -0.38 14.01
C ALA A 147 3.19 -0.38 13.24
N TYR A 148 3.17 0.20 12.04
CA TYR A 148 4.27 0.21 11.09
C TYR A 148 5.43 1.12 11.52
N GLY A 149 5.12 2.25 12.12
CA GLY A 149 6.11 3.15 12.70
C GLY A 149 6.48 2.80 14.13
N SER A 150 6.09 1.64 14.69
CA SER A 150 6.30 1.31 16.11
C SER A 150 7.77 1.32 16.54
N LEU A 151 8.02 1.62 17.83
CA LEU A 151 9.33 1.39 18.47
C LEU A 151 9.59 -0.09 18.75
N ASP A 152 8.53 -0.91 18.81
CA ASP A 152 8.68 -2.36 18.87
C ASP A 152 8.91 -2.89 17.46
N TRP A 153 10.16 -3.18 17.13
CA TRP A 153 10.56 -3.65 15.80
C TRP A 153 9.84 -4.92 15.37
N ARG A 154 9.52 -5.84 16.30
CA ARG A 154 8.78 -7.08 15.98
C ARG A 154 7.40 -6.76 15.41
N LEU A 155 6.77 -5.73 15.99
CA LEU A 155 5.48 -5.23 15.57
C LEU A 155 5.60 -4.47 14.24
N ALA A 156 6.61 -3.61 14.09
CA ALA A 156 6.86 -2.85 12.86
C ALA A 156 7.18 -3.77 11.66
N THR A 157 8.01 -4.80 11.84
CA THR A 157 8.34 -5.78 10.79
C THR A 157 7.11 -6.60 10.42
N GLY A 158 6.31 -7.05 11.40
CA GLY A 158 5.04 -7.71 11.14
C GLY A 158 4.06 -6.83 10.36
N ALA A 159 3.98 -5.54 10.71
CA ALA A 159 3.18 -4.55 10.00
C ALA A 159 3.63 -4.37 8.54
N SER A 160 4.94 -4.32 8.29
CA SER A 160 5.51 -4.30 6.94
C SER A 160 5.06 -5.48 6.10
N TYR A 161 5.26 -6.68 6.65
CA TYR A 161 4.86 -7.92 6.01
C TYR A 161 3.37 -7.89 5.64
N GLY A 162 2.52 -7.40 6.55
CA GLY A 162 1.09 -7.24 6.29
C GLY A 162 0.80 -6.32 5.10
N ILE A 163 1.43 -5.15 5.05
CA ILE A 163 1.23 -4.15 3.98
C ILE A 163 1.74 -4.68 2.64
N GLU A 164 2.96 -5.23 2.59
CA GLU A 164 3.54 -5.78 1.36
C GLU A 164 2.74 -6.97 0.85
N THR A 165 2.30 -7.86 1.75
CA THR A 165 1.43 -8.98 1.38
C THR A 165 0.11 -8.48 0.80
N TRP A 166 -0.48 -7.44 1.38
CA TRP A 166 -1.69 -6.81 0.84
C TRP A 166 -1.43 -6.16 -0.52
N ALA A 167 -0.31 -5.45 -0.65
CA ALA A 167 0.01 -4.69 -1.84
C ALA A 167 0.28 -5.59 -3.05
N ALA A 168 1.04 -6.66 -2.84
CA ALA A 168 1.41 -7.65 -3.84
C ALA A 168 0.40 -8.81 -4.00
N TRP A 169 -0.72 -8.79 -3.28
CA TRP A 169 -1.63 -9.95 -3.24
C TRP A 169 -2.14 -10.32 -4.63
N GLY A 170 -1.88 -11.56 -5.04
CA GLY A 170 -2.35 -12.12 -6.31
C GLY A 170 -1.50 -11.79 -7.54
N ILE A 171 -0.50 -10.90 -7.42
CA ILE A 171 0.42 -10.55 -8.51
C ILE A 171 1.28 -11.77 -8.88
N GLY A 172 1.51 -11.99 -10.18
CA GLY A 172 2.31 -13.10 -10.71
C GLY A 172 1.58 -14.45 -10.72
N LYS A 173 0.31 -14.52 -10.31
CA LYS A 173 -0.50 -15.76 -10.27
C LYS A 173 -1.43 -15.92 -11.48
N GLY A 174 -1.15 -15.19 -12.56
CA GLY A 174 -1.94 -15.16 -13.79
C GLY A 174 -3.06 -14.12 -13.77
N ASP A 175 -3.45 -13.66 -14.96
CA ASP A 175 -4.34 -12.51 -15.18
C ASP A 175 -5.63 -12.53 -14.35
N GLU A 176 -6.26 -13.71 -14.20
CA GLU A 176 -7.48 -13.86 -13.41
C GLU A 176 -7.24 -13.51 -11.94
N THR A 177 -6.15 -14.01 -11.35
CA THR A 177 -5.81 -13.73 -9.95
C THR A 177 -5.36 -12.27 -9.78
N GLU A 178 -4.58 -11.75 -10.73
CA GLU A 178 -4.13 -10.35 -10.71
C GLU A 178 -5.28 -9.36 -10.80
N SER A 179 -6.38 -9.71 -11.47
CA SER A 179 -7.59 -8.88 -11.56
C SER A 179 -8.23 -8.60 -10.18
N THR A 180 -7.90 -9.41 -9.17
CA THR A 180 -8.36 -9.24 -7.79
C THR A 180 -7.41 -8.39 -6.93
N ASN A 181 -6.22 -8.06 -7.45
CA ASN A 181 -5.30 -7.15 -6.78
C ASN A 181 -5.86 -5.72 -6.77
N PHE A 182 -5.74 -5.03 -5.64
CA PHE A 182 -6.36 -3.72 -5.48
C PHE A 182 -5.78 -2.67 -6.45
N TRP A 183 -4.48 -2.67 -6.76
CA TRP A 183 -3.90 -1.75 -7.75
C TRP A 183 -4.52 -1.98 -9.13
N LYS A 184 -4.65 -3.24 -9.55
CA LYS A 184 -5.30 -3.60 -10.81
C LYS A 184 -6.75 -3.13 -10.85
N GLN A 185 -7.49 -3.33 -9.76
CA GLN A 185 -8.87 -2.87 -9.61
C GLN A 185 -9.01 -1.34 -9.70
N LEU A 186 -8.07 -0.59 -9.09
CA LEU A 186 -8.03 0.87 -9.21
C LEU A 186 -7.74 1.31 -10.66
N ILE A 187 -6.79 0.68 -11.34
CA ILE A 187 -6.47 0.97 -12.74
C ILE A 187 -7.70 0.73 -13.63
N ILE A 188 -8.41 -0.39 -13.45
CA ILE A 188 -9.62 -0.70 -14.20
C ILE A 188 -10.70 0.36 -13.95
N GLY A 189 -10.95 0.72 -12.69
CA GLY A 189 -11.96 1.71 -12.35
C GLY A 189 -11.68 3.11 -12.90
N LEU A 190 -10.43 3.59 -12.80
CA LEU A 190 -10.03 4.90 -13.35
C LEU A 190 -10.04 4.89 -14.89
N ARG A 191 -9.75 3.74 -15.51
CA ARG A 191 -9.90 3.58 -16.97
C ARG A 191 -11.37 3.68 -17.39
N GLY A 192 -12.27 2.98 -16.70
CA GLY A 192 -13.71 3.10 -16.95
C GLY A 192 -14.22 4.53 -16.73
N PHE A 193 -13.73 5.22 -15.68
CA PHE A 193 -14.03 6.64 -15.48
C PHE A 193 -13.61 7.50 -16.68
N ASN A 194 -12.41 7.31 -17.21
CA ASN A 194 -11.96 8.01 -18.41
C ASN A 194 -12.87 7.72 -19.61
N GLU A 195 -13.17 6.44 -19.86
CA GLU A 195 -13.96 5.98 -20.99
C GLU A 195 -15.43 6.43 -20.95
N HIS A 196 -16.02 6.53 -19.76
CA HIS A 196 -17.46 6.80 -19.60
C HIS A 196 -17.78 8.23 -19.15
N GLN A 197 -16.91 8.89 -18.37
CA GLN A 197 -17.18 10.18 -17.75
C GLN A 197 -16.30 11.32 -18.27
N ARG A 198 -15.26 11.01 -19.06
CA ARG A 198 -14.32 12.02 -19.59
C ARG A 198 -14.37 12.12 -21.11
N LEU A 199 -13.92 11.07 -21.79
CA LEU A 199 -13.74 11.07 -23.25
C LEU A 199 -15.03 11.36 -24.05
N PRO A 200 -16.21 10.82 -23.69
CA PRO A 200 -17.45 11.12 -24.42
C PRO A 200 -17.86 12.60 -24.36
N TYR A 201 -17.36 13.33 -23.37
CA TYR A 201 -17.64 14.74 -23.13
C TYR A 201 -16.49 15.66 -23.59
N GLY A 202 -15.51 15.13 -24.33
CA GLY A 202 -14.35 15.90 -24.79
C GLY A 202 -13.42 16.37 -23.66
N LEU A 203 -13.50 15.74 -22.48
CA LEU A 203 -12.65 16.06 -21.34
C LEU A 203 -11.38 15.22 -21.37
N GLU A 204 -10.26 15.83 -20.98
CA GLU A 204 -8.96 15.16 -20.91
C GLU A 204 -8.99 13.96 -19.94
N PRO A 205 -8.46 12.78 -20.30
CA PRO A 205 -8.41 11.65 -19.37
C PRO A 205 -7.47 11.94 -18.20
N ILE A 206 -7.76 11.40 -17.02
CA ILE A 206 -6.81 11.43 -15.91
C ILE A 206 -5.65 10.45 -16.17
N PRO A 207 -4.38 10.85 -15.94
CA PRO A 207 -3.23 9.96 -16.03
C PRO A 207 -3.30 8.78 -15.06
N LEU A 208 -2.94 7.58 -15.54
CA LEU A 208 -2.93 6.35 -14.75
C LEU A 208 -1.54 5.93 -14.27
N GLY A 209 -0.49 6.66 -14.65
CA GLY A 209 0.91 6.27 -14.47
C GLY A 209 1.29 5.95 -13.03
N PHE A 210 0.77 6.71 -12.06
CA PHE A 210 0.93 6.42 -10.63
C PHE A 210 0.51 5.00 -10.26
N PHE A 211 -0.73 4.62 -10.60
CA PHE A 211 -1.28 3.33 -10.22
C PHE A 211 -0.64 2.18 -11.01
N GLN A 212 -0.33 2.42 -12.29
CA GLN A 212 0.37 1.45 -13.14
C GLN A 212 1.77 1.15 -12.61
N HIS A 213 2.52 2.18 -12.25
CA HIS A 213 3.86 2.02 -11.69
C HIS A 213 3.85 1.24 -10.39
N HIS A 214 2.90 1.50 -9.48
CA HIS A 214 2.80 0.74 -8.24
C HIS A 214 2.44 -0.72 -8.49
N PHE A 215 1.51 -1.02 -9.41
CA PHE A 215 1.22 -2.41 -9.78
C PHE A 215 2.46 -3.15 -10.33
N GLU A 216 3.22 -2.49 -11.20
CA GLU A 216 4.46 -3.04 -11.78
C GLU A 216 5.59 -3.17 -10.74
N LEU A 217 5.67 -2.24 -9.79
CA LEU A 217 6.66 -2.28 -8.71
C LEU A 217 6.43 -3.51 -7.82
N GLU A 218 5.18 -3.73 -7.41
CA GLU A 218 4.80 -4.88 -6.56
C GLU A 218 4.98 -6.23 -7.27
N THR A 219 5.19 -6.23 -8.58
CA THR A 219 5.62 -7.42 -9.35
C THR A 219 7.03 -7.80 -8.95
N GLY A 220 7.13 -8.76 -8.02
CA GLY A 220 8.39 -9.26 -7.45
C GLY A 220 8.48 -9.18 -5.93
N HIS A 221 7.66 -8.32 -5.28
CA HIS A 221 7.63 -8.23 -3.81
C HIS A 221 7.09 -9.53 -3.18
N GLY A 222 6.14 -10.21 -3.82
CA GLY A 222 5.56 -11.46 -3.30
C GLY A 222 6.56 -12.61 -3.09
N GLU A 223 7.61 -12.71 -3.93
CA GLU A 223 8.68 -13.70 -3.79
C GLU A 223 9.68 -13.31 -2.69
N ASN A 224 9.98 -12.01 -2.58
CA ASN A 224 10.88 -11.46 -1.55
C ASN A 224 10.31 -11.58 -0.14
N VAL A 225 8.99 -11.41 0.02
CA VAL A 225 8.27 -11.43 1.30
C VAL A 225 8.40 -12.79 2.04
N TYR A 226 8.52 -13.91 1.32
CA TYR A 226 8.74 -15.22 1.96
C TYR A 226 10.18 -15.38 2.48
N GLY A 227 11.17 -14.94 1.69
CA GLY A 227 12.57 -14.94 2.10
C GLY A 227 12.82 -14.03 3.31
N GLU A 228 12.30 -12.81 3.27
CA GLU A 228 12.38 -11.87 4.40
C GLU A 228 11.69 -12.40 5.66
N LEU A 229 10.59 -13.14 5.51
CA LEU A 229 9.93 -13.79 6.63
C LEU A 229 10.79 -14.90 7.25
N LEU A 230 11.48 -15.70 6.43
CA LEU A 230 12.41 -16.73 6.91
C LEU A 230 13.59 -16.13 7.68
N ASP A 231 14.15 -15.04 7.17
CA ASP A 231 15.24 -14.32 7.83
C ASP A 231 14.79 -13.68 9.14
N THR A 232 13.61 -13.03 9.13
CA THR A 232 13.01 -12.45 10.33
C THR A 232 12.72 -13.53 11.38
N PHE A 233 12.13 -14.64 10.97
CA PHE A 233 11.84 -15.79 11.83
C PHE A 233 13.11 -16.37 12.46
N SER A 234 14.23 -16.24 11.76
CA SER A 234 15.53 -16.74 12.18
C SER A 234 16.22 -15.90 13.25
N HIS A 235 15.69 -14.71 13.54
CA HIS A 235 16.25 -13.80 14.53
C HIS A 235 16.11 -14.38 15.97
N PRO A 236 17.16 -14.33 16.82
CA PRO A 236 17.13 -14.97 18.16
C PRO A 236 16.02 -14.47 19.09
N THR A 237 15.60 -13.23 18.92
CA THR A 237 14.54 -12.58 19.74
C THR A 237 13.23 -12.41 18.96
N PHE A 238 13.04 -13.20 17.90
CA PHE A 238 11.80 -13.21 17.14
C PHE A 238 10.61 -13.62 18.02
N ASP A 239 9.51 -12.90 17.85
CA ASP A 239 8.25 -13.15 18.58
C ASP A 239 7.13 -13.29 17.56
N GLN A 240 6.64 -14.52 17.39
CA GLN A 240 5.59 -14.86 16.43
C GLN A 240 4.30 -14.08 16.69
N GLU A 241 3.92 -13.91 17.95
CA GLU A 241 2.64 -13.30 18.30
C GLU A 241 2.70 -11.79 18.10
N ARG A 242 3.81 -11.14 18.45
CA ARG A 242 4.05 -9.71 18.15
C ARG A 242 4.13 -9.43 16.66
N PHE A 243 4.76 -10.31 15.89
CA PHE A 243 4.81 -10.19 14.43
C PHE A 243 3.39 -10.27 13.83
N ILE A 244 2.61 -11.29 14.22
CA ILE A 244 1.23 -11.45 13.76
C ILE A 244 0.36 -10.27 14.20
N GLU A 245 0.53 -9.78 15.43
CA GLU A 245 -0.15 -8.59 15.94
C GLU A 245 0.13 -7.37 15.04
N GLY A 246 1.40 -7.13 14.71
CA GLY A 246 1.82 -6.05 13.83
C GLY A 246 1.15 -6.10 12.46
N GLY A 247 1.22 -7.25 11.80
CA GLY A 247 0.60 -7.45 10.48
C GLY A 247 -0.91 -7.25 10.52
N ARG A 248 -1.58 -7.81 11.54
CA ARG A 248 -3.02 -7.65 11.70
C ARG A 248 -3.42 -6.20 11.96
N ARG A 249 -2.66 -5.46 12.78
CA ARG A 249 -2.94 -4.05 13.08
C ARG A 249 -2.76 -3.13 11.87
N ALA A 250 -1.75 -3.40 11.03
CA ALA A 250 -1.58 -2.66 9.79
C ALA A 250 -2.74 -2.91 8.81
N LEU A 251 -3.16 -4.17 8.68
CA LEU A 251 -4.29 -4.56 7.83
C LEU A 251 -5.64 -4.05 8.37
N ASP A 252 -5.84 -4.01 9.70
CA ASP A 252 -6.99 -3.37 10.34
C ASP A 252 -7.03 -1.87 10.00
N ALA A 253 -5.88 -1.19 10.04
CA ALA A 253 -5.77 0.23 9.69
C ALA A 253 -6.15 0.46 8.22
N LEU A 254 -5.60 -0.35 7.30
CA LEU A 254 -5.96 -0.29 5.88
C LEU A 254 -7.46 -0.55 5.67
N TYR A 255 -8.04 -1.50 6.40
CA TYR A 255 -9.47 -1.78 6.32
C TYR A 255 -10.33 -0.57 6.71
N ILE A 256 -9.93 0.20 7.72
CA ILE A 256 -10.61 1.46 8.10
C ILE A 256 -10.59 2.46 6.94
N PHE A 257 -9.46 2.60 6.24
CA PHE A 257 -9.36 3.48 5.08
C PHE A 257 -10.32 3.06 3.96
N TRP A 258 -10.28 1.79 3.57
CA TRP A 258 -11.08 1.27 2.46
C TRP A 258 -12.58 1.24 2.76
N GLU A 259 -12.99 0.88 3.99
CA GLU A 259 -14.41 0.96 4.37
C GLU A 259 -14.90 2.41 4.50
N GLY A 260 -14.01 3.34 4.88
CA GLY A 260 -14.30 4.78 4.83
C GLY A 260 -14.65 5.24 3.41
N LEU A 261 -13.82 4.87 2.43
CA LEU A 261 -14.08 5.13 1.02
C LEU A 261 -15.36 4.42 0.52
N ASN A 262 -15.56 3.16 0.91
CA ASN A 262 -16.74 2.36 0.57
C ASN A 262 -18.05 2.96 1.12
N SER A 263 -18.00 3.58 2.29
CA SER A 263 -19.15 4.27 2.88
C SER A 263 -19.40 5.60 2.17
N ALA A 264 -18.35 6.39 1.95
CA ALA A 264 -18.46 7.70 1.29
C ALA A 264 -19.03 7.60 -0.13
N ARG A 265 -18.60 6.60 -0.92
CA ARG A 265 -19.11 6.44 -2.30
C ARG A 265 -20.63 6.21 -2.38
N GLN A 266 -21.25 5.65 -1.34
CA GLN A 266 -22.69 5.38 -1.32
C GLN A 266 -23.47 6.66 -1.05
N VAL A 267 -22.88 7.60 -0.31
CA VAL A 267 -23.46 8.93 -0.06
C VAL A 267 -23.28 9.84 -1.28
N LEU A 268 -22.20 9.65 -2.05
CA LEU A 268 -21.88 10.39 -3.27
C LEU A 268 -22.51 9.81 -4.55
N ALA A 269 -23.31 8.74 -4.43
CA ALA A 269 -23.92 8.04 -5.56
C ALA A 269 -25.11 8.81 -6.15
#